data_AF-A0A0P9DQX3-F1
#
_entry.id   AF-A0A0P9DQX3-F1
#
_cell.length_a   1.000
_cell.length_b   1.000
_cell.length_c   1.000
_cell.angle_alpha   90.00
_cell.angle_beta   90.00
_cell.angle_gamma   90.00
#
_symmetry.space_group_name_H-M   'P 1'
#
loop_
_entity.id
_entity.type
_entity.pdbx_description
1 polymer ?
#
loop_
_entity_poly.entity_id
_entity_poly.type
_entity_poly.pdbx_seq_one_letter_code
_entity_poly.pdbx_strand_id
1 'polypeptide(L)'
;MPRRKRNPNQFTTDEAQTATLIYAEGAFVCSREIRDKYRYAYPMIEIRMCAKEGLEPASRVFGTKIRAIRTKTIECPPELFPPDGKGRWGSSCERGDSTKAIQRLAPLIPEYHKQKWRKLLERCRP
;
A
#
# COMPACT_ATOMS: atom_id res chain seq x y z
N MET A 1 36.25 -1.69 16.62
CA MET A 1 34.79 -1.58 16.43
C MET A 1 34.43 -2.13 15.06
N PRO A 2 33.49 -3.09 14.94
CA PRO A 2 33.09 -3.56 13.62
C PRO A 2 32.49 -2.39 12.82
N ARG A 3 33.04 -2.13 11.63
CA ARG A 3 32.53 -1.10 10.69
C ARG A 3 31.06 -1.41 10.42
N ARG A 4 30.16 -0.49 10.81
CA ARG A 4 28.73 -0.55 10.46
C ARG A 4 28.61 -0.83 8.96
N LYS A 5 28.08 -1.99 8.58
CA LYS A 5 27.74 -2.27 7.18
C LYS A 5 26.78 -1.18 6.71
N ARG A 6 27.20 -0.38 5.73
CA ARG A 6 26.32 0.61 5.08
C ARG A 6 25.17 -0.14 4.42
N ASN A 7 23.98 0.46 4.43
CA ASN A 7 22.77 -0.09 3.80
C ASN A 7 23.07 -0.45 2.34
N PRO A 8 23.23 -1.75 2.01
CA PRO A 8 23.78 -2.17 0.71
C PRO A 8 22.84 -1.82 -0.44
N ASN A 9 21.54 -1.71 -0.17
CA ASN A 9 20.50 -1.44 -1.17
C ASN A 9 19.97 0.01 -1.11
N GLN A 10 20.54 0.83 -0.21
CA GLN A 10 20.20 2.24 0.00
C GLN A 10 18.69 2.48 0.24
N PHE A 11 18.03 1.56 0.93
CA PHE A 11 16.64 1.78 1.32
C PHE A 11 16.49 2.98 2.26
N THR A 12 15.52 3.84 1.98
CA THR A 12 15.14 4.91 2.91
C THR A 12 14.36 4.34 4.09
N THR A 13 14.27 5.12 5.18
CA THR A 13 13.40 4.76 6.31
C THR A 13 11.94 4.63 5.86
N ASP A 14 11.50 5.51 4.95
CA ASP A 14 10.15 5.47 4.41
C ASP A 14 9.88 4.18 3.61
N GLU A 15 10.86 3.72 2.81
CA GLU A 15 10.76 2.45 2.07
C GLU A 15 10.67 1.25 3.03
N ALA A 16 11.49 1.23 4.08
CA ALA A 16 11.45 0.16 5.08
C ALA A 16 10.12 0.12 5.83
N GLN A 17 9.64 1.29 6.28
CA GLN A 17 8.33 1.40 6.95
C GLN A 17 7.19 1.02 6.00
N THR A 18 7.24 1.47 4.74
CA THR A 18 6.22 1.12 3.73
C THR A 18 6.20 -0.39 3.47
N ALA A 19 7.35 -1.04 3.35
CA ALA A 19 7.42 -2.49 3.21
C ALA A 19 6.76 -3.21 4.40
N THR A 20 7.00 -2.72 5.62
CA THR A 20 6.32 -3.23 6.82
C THR A 20 4.81 -3.05 6.77
N LEU A 21 4.35 -1.85 6.41
CA LEU A 21 2.93 -1.56 6.28
C LEU A 21 2.25 -2.44 5.23
N ILE A 22 2.93 -2.74 4.11
CA ILE A 22 2.37 -3.59 3.04
C ILE A 22 2.02 -4.99 3.55
N TYR A 23 2.85 -5.62 4.39
CA TYR A 23 2.56 -6.97 4.88
C TYR A 23 1.77 -7.00 6.20
N ALA A 24 1.71 -5.89 6.93
CA ALA A 24 0.94 -5.81 8.17
C ALA A 24 -0.52 -5.39 7.92
N GLU A 25 -0.72 -4.29 7.19
CA GLU A 25 -2.03 -3.64 6.98
C GLU A 25 -2.40 -3.52 5.49
N GLY A 26 -1.49 -3.93 4.61
CA GLY A 26 -1.65 -3.79 3.18
C GLY A 26 -2.54 -4.87 2.55
N ALA A 27 -3.25 -4.48 1.51
CA ALA A 27 -4.05 -5.32 0.66
C ALA A 27 -3.58 -5.20 -0.80
N PHE A 28 -3.49 -6.35 -1.47
CA PHE A 28 -3.28 -6.44 -2.90
C PHE A 28 -4.63 -6.63 -3.58
N VAL A 29 -5.06 -5.63 -4.35
CA VAL A 29 -6.40 -5.58 -4.96
C VAL A 29 -6.32 -5.36 -6.47
N CYS A 30 -7.35 -5.78 -7.21
CA CYS A 30 -7.50 -5.38 -8.60
C CYS A 30 -8.38 -4.13 -8.64
N SER A 31 -7.81 -2.99 -9.02
CA SER A 31 -8.59 -1.82 -9.38
C SER A 31 -9.27 -2.10 -10.73
N ARG A 32 -10.59 -1.98 -10.79
CA ARG A 32 -11.39 -2.19 -12.01
C ARG A 32 -11.85 -0.84 -12.51
N GLU A 33 -11.44 -0.48 -13.72
CA GLU A 33 -11.84 0.75 -14.40
C GLU A 33 -12.67 0.39 -15.64
N ILE A 34 -13.84 1.00 -15.80
CA ILE A 34 -14.66 0.85 -17.00
C ILE A 34 -14.49 2.11 -17.83
N ARG A 35 -13.87 1.99 -19.01
CA ARG A 35 -13.79 3.08 -20.01
C ARG A 35 -14.36 2.60 -21.32
N ASP A 36 -15.30 3.36 -21.89
CA ASP A 36 -15.80 3.19 -23.26
C ASP A 36 -16.08 1.73 -23.65
N LYS A 37 -16.81 1.01 -22.78
CA LYS A 37 -17.20 -0.42 -22.90
C LYS A 37 -16.12 -1.47 -22.58
N TYR A 38 -14.86 -1.08 -22.38
CA TYR A 38 -13.79 -1.97 -21.95
C TYR A 38 -13.66 -2.00 -20.43
N ARG A 39 -13.55 -3.21 -19.87
CA ARG A 39 -13.27 -3.44 -18.45
C ARG A 39 -11.78 -3.67 -18.30
N TYR A 40 -11.08 -2.70 -17.73
CA TYR A 40 -9.68 -2.87 -17.38
C TYR A 40 -9.56 -3.28 -15.93
N ALA A 41 -8.72 -4.28 -15.68
CA ALA A 41 -8.27 -4.62 -14.33
C ALA A 41 -6.78 -4.26 -14.23
N TYR A 42 -6.40 -3.57 -13.16
CA TYR A 42 -5.01 -3.27 -12.86
C TYR A 42 -4.68 -3.68 -11.43
N PRO A 43 -3.47 -4.20 -11.19
CA PRO A 43 -3.03 -4.48 -9.83
C PRO A 43 -2.85 -3.16 -9.07
N MET A 44 -3.14 -3.21 -7.78
CA MET A 44 -3.09 -2.08 -6.86
C MET A 44 -2.65 -2.56 -5.49
N ILE A 45 -1.87 -1.72 -4.82
CA ILE A 45 -1.49 -1.88 -3.41
C ILE A 45 -2.26 -0.83 -2.65
N GLU A 46 -2.96 -1.25 -1.62
CA GLU A 46 -3.71 -0.35 -0.76
C GLU A 46 -3.34 -0.62 0.69
N ILE A 47 -3.03 0.43 1.45
CA ILE A 47 -2.75 0.34 2.87
C ILE A 47 -3.79 1.19 3.57
N ARG A 48 -4.50 0.62 4.55
CA ARG A 48 -5.57 1.29 5.30
C ARG A 48 -5.30 1.21 6.79
N MET A 49 -5.44 2.33 7.51
CA MET A 49 -5.30 2.36 8.96
C MET A 49 -6.04 3.51 9.61
N CYS A 50 -6.19 3.46 10.93
CA CYS A 50 -6.86 4.48 11.71
C CYS A 50 -6.01 5.74 11.93
N ALA A 51 -4.70 5.58 12.18
CA ALA A 51 -3.80 6.71 12.35
C ALA A 51 -3.34 7.22 10.97
N LYS A 52 -3.67 8.47 10.63
CA LYS A 52 -3.33 9.06 9.33
C LYS A 52 -1.82 9.17 9.14
N GLU A 53 -1.12 9.55 10.19
CA GLU A 53 0.32 9.82 10.24
C GLU A 53 1.13 8.54 9.93
N GLY A 54 0.60 7.37 10.30
CA GLY A 54 1.21 6.09 9.98
C GLY A 54 1.25 5.78 8.48
N LEU A 55 0.45 6.47 7.66
CA LEU A 55 0.45 6.32 6.19
C LEU A 55 1.39 7.29 5.48
N GLU A 56 2.00 8.25 6.17
CA GLU A 56 2.90 9.21 5.53
C GLU A 56 4.09 8.57 4.80
N PRO A 57 4.78 7.56 5.35
CA PRO A 57 5.85 6.87 4.64
C PRO A 57 5.36 6.28 3.32
N ALA A 58 4.22 5.59 3.36
CA ALA A 58 3.61 5.00 2.17
C ALA A 58 3.16 6.06 1.17
N SER A 59 2.61 7.19 1.64
CA SER A 59 2.24 8.33 0.79
C SER A 59 3.45 8.91 0.04
N ARG A 60 4.60 9.04 0.70
CA ARG A 60 5.84 9.52 0.09
C ARG A 60 6.41 8.52 -0.92
N VAL A 61 6.44 7.23 -0.55
CA VAL A 61 6.95 6.16 -1.43
C VAL A 61 6.05 5.93 -2.65
N PHE A 62 4.73 5.97 -2.46
CA PHE A 62 3.77 5.79 -3.56
C PHE A 62 3.56 7.05 -4.39
N GLY A 63 3.98 8.23 -3.90
CA GLY A 63 3.72 9.51 -4.54
C GLY A 63 2.23 9.88 -4.57
N THR A 64 1.44 9.34 -3.62
CA THR A 64 -0.02 9.50 -3.58
C THR A 64 -0.48 10.21 -2.32
N LYS A 65 -1.59 10.95 -2.39
CA LYS A 65 -2.18 11.60 -1.21
C LYS A 65 -2.92 10.58 -0.34
N ILE A 66 -2.82 10.75 0.98
CA ILE A 66 -3.64 10.00 1.94
C ILE A 66 -5.09 10.50 1.82
N ARG A 67 -6.02 9.56 1.65
CA ARG A 67 -7.46 9.86 1.50
C ARG A 67 -8.28 9.23 2.64
N ALA A 68 -9.40 9.86 2.96
CA ALA A 68 -10.39 9.29 3.86
C ALA A 68 -11.24 8.25 3.11
N ILE A 69 -11.30 7.02 3.63
CA ILE A 69 -12.15 5.94 3.14
C ILE A 69 -13.29 5.80 4.14
N ARG A 70 -14.43 6.43 3.84
CA ARG A 70 -15.61 6.40 4.72
C ARG A 70 -16.37 5.10 4.56
N THR A 71 -16.86 4.56 5.67
CA THR A 71 -17.71 3.36 5.69
C THR A 71 -18.99 3.63 6.48
N LYS A 72 -19.93 2.68 6.50
CA LYS A 72 -21.18 2.83 7.26
C LYS A 72 -21.04 2.44 8.73
N THR A 73 -19.97 1.73 9.06
CA THR A 73 -19.70 1.14 10.38
C THR A 73 -18.53 1.85 11.04
N ILE A 74 -18.49 1.85 12.37
CA ILE A 74 -17.35 2.37 13.13
C ILE A 74 -16.20 1.37 12.96
N GLU A 75 -15.10 1.81 12.37
CA GLU A 75 -13.90 0.99 12.16
C GLU A 75 -12.70 1.48 12.97
N CYS A 76 -12.71 2.76 13.33
CA CYS A 76 -11.65 3.42 14.06
C CYS A 76 -12.24 4.21 15.23
N PRO A 77 -11.44 4.50 16.27
CA PRO A 77 -11.80 5.48 17.28
C PRO A 77 -12.12 6.84 16.64
N PRO A 78 -13.17 7.56 17.09
CA PRO A 78 -13.53 8.88 16.56
C PRO A 78 -12.41 9.92 16.61
N GLU A 79 -11.48 9.79 17.55
CA GLU A 79 -10.31 10.67 17.70
C GLU A 79 -9.31 10.49 16.54
N LEU A 80 -9.20 9.27 16.01
CA LEU A 80 -8.29 8.93 14.93
C LEU A 80 -8.93 9.08 13.53
N PHE A 81 -10.26 8.96 13.46
CA PHE A 81 -11.04 9.20 12.23
C PHE A 81 -12.29 10.02 12.54
N PRO A 82 -12.17 11.35 12.65
CA PRO A 82 -13.29 12.20 13.02
C PRO A 82 -14.34 12.32 11.91
N PRO A 83 -15.61 12.61 12.26
CA PRO A 83 -16.10 12.87 13.62
C PRO A 83 -16.61 11.63 14.37
N ASP A 84 -16.88 10.53 13.68
CA ASP A 84 -17.66 9.40 14.21
C ASP A 84 -16.95 8.04 14.08
N GLY A 85 -15.69 8.02 13.65
CA GLY A 85 -14.91 6.79 13.51
C GLY A 85 -15.32 5.91 12.33
N LYS A 86 -16.21 6.40 11.45
CA LYS A 86 -16.79 5.62 10.35
C LYS A 86 -15.91 5.57 9.11
N GLY A 87 -14.79 4.89 9.24
CA GLY A 87 -13.88 4.64 8.13
C GLY A 87 -12.44 4.54 8.57
N ARG A 88 -11.54 4.60 7.58
CA ARG A 88 -10.09 4.54 7.75
C ARG A 88 -9.43 5.56 6.83
N TRP A 89 -8.18 5.93 7.14
CA TRP A 89 -7.31 6.56 6.16
C TRP A 89 -6.74 5.51 5.22
N GLY A 90 -6.51 5.88 3.96
CA GLY A 90 -5.94 5.00 2.96
C GLY A 90 -4.89 5.69 2.12
N SER A 91 -3.83 4.95 1.79
CA SER A 91 -2.84 5.31 0.78
C SER A 91 -2.75 4.17 -0.22
N SER A 92 -2.74 4.49 -1.50
CA SER A 92 -2.81 3.47 -2.54
C SER A 92 -1.98 3.80 -3.76
N CYS A 93 -1.32 2.79 -4.30
CA CYS A 93 -0.55 2.87 -5.54
C CYS A 93 -1.18 1.94 -6.58
N GLU A 94 -1.43 2.45 -7.78
CA GLU A 94 -2.12 1.74 -8.86
C GLU A 94 -1.22 1.59 -10.10
N ARG A 95 -1.63 0.73 -11.04
CA ARG A 95 -1.04 0.60 -12.38
C ARG A 95 0.46 0.26 -12.32
N GLY A 96 1.24 0.75 -13.29
CA GLY A 96 2.68 0.44 -13.41
C GLY A 96 3.51 0.85 -12.19
N ASP A 97 3.04 1.84 -11.43
CA ASP A 97 3.76 2.31 -10.24
C ASP A 97 3.66 1.32 -9.08
N SER A 98 2.55 0.59 -8.97
CA SER A 98 2.41 -0.48 -7.96
C SER A 98 3.40 -1.62 -8.20
N THR A 99 3.61 -2.02 -9.46
CA THR A 99 4.60 -3.04 -9.81
C THR A 99 6.02 -2.56 -9.53
N LYS A 100 6.36 -1.31 -9.87
CA LYS A 100 7.67 -0.72 -9.56
C LYS A 100 7.91 -0.65 -8.05
N ALA A 101 6.91 -0.21 -7.28
CA ALA A 101 6.99 -0.14 -5.83
C ALA A 101 7.25 -1.52 -5.22
N ILE A 102 6.51 -2.56 -5.64
CA ILE A 102 6.74 -3.92 -5.13
C ILE A 102 8.08 -4.48 -5.58
N GLN A 103 8.53 -4.24 -6.81
CA GLN A 103 9.86 -4.66 -7.25
C GLN A 103 10.97 -4.01 -6.43
N ARG A 104 10.86 -2.71 -6.16
CA ARG A 104 11.81 -1.96 -5.32
C ARG A 104 11.80 -2.49 -3.88
N LEU A 105 10.63 -2.71 -3.31
CA LEU A 105 10.46 -3.16 -1.92
C LEU A 105 10.59 -4.68 -1.75
N ALA A 106 10.65 -5.46 -2.83
CA ALA A 106 10.68 -6.92 -2.80
C ALA A 106 11.74 -7.52 -1.87
N PRO A 107 12.96 -6.94 -1.72
CA PRO A 107 13.94 -7.47 -0.77
C PRO A 107 13.51 -7.36 0.70
N LEU A 108 12.59 -6.45 1.02
CA LEU A 108 12.09 -6.19 2.38
C LEU A 108 10.74 -6.88 2.66
N ILE A 109 10.06 -7.34 1.62
CA ILE A 109 8.75 -7.98 1.73
C ILE A 109 8.92 -9.49 1.92
N PRO A 110 8.22 -10.14 2.87
CA PRO A 110 8.24 -11.59 3.03
C PRO A 110 7.79 -12.34 1.76
N GLU A 111 8.36 -13.51 1.51
CA GLU A 111 8.10 -14.28 0.28
C GLU A 111 6.61 -14.62 0.08
N TYR A 112 5.88 -14.90 1.18
CA TYR A 112 4.43 -15.11 1.16
C TYR A 112 3.66 -13.96 0.50
N HIS A 113 4.03 -12.70 0.80
CA HIS A 113 3.39 -11.53 0.23
C HIS A 113 3.78 -11.32 -1.24
N LYS A 114 5.01 -11.66 -1.63
CA LYS A 114 5.42 -11.66 -3.04
C LYS A 114 4.61 -12.67 -3.85
N GLN A 115 4.35 -13.86 -3.29
CA GLN A 115 3.51 -14.86 -3.94
C GLN A 115 2.06 -14.37 -4.08
N LYS A 116 1.49 -13.73 -3.04
CA LYS A 116 0.18 -13.09 -3.15
C LYS A 116 0.14 -12.05 -4.27
N TRP A 117 1.18 -11.22 -4.39
CA TRP A 117 1.30 -10.23 -5.46
C TRP A 117 1.37 -10.89 -6.84
N ARG A 118 2.18 -11.94 -7.03
CA ARG A 118 2.25 -12.68 -8.30
C ARG A 118 0.89 -13.26 -8.71
N LYS A 119 0.19 -13.91 -7.77
CA LYS A 119 -1.17 -14.42 -7.99
C LYS A 119 -2.15 -13.29 -8.34
N LEU A 120 -1.99 -12.12 -7.72
CA LEU A 120 -2.79 -10.94 -8.07
C LEU A 120 -2.52 -10.51 -9.52
N LEU A 121 -1.25 -10.42 -9.95
CA LEU A 121 -0.89 -10.03 -11.32
C LEU A 121 -1.49 -10.97 -12.37
N GLU A 122 -1.57 -12.27 -12.09
CA GLU A 122 -2.24 -13.24 -12.97
C GLU A 122 -3.76 -13.00 -13.04
N ARG A 123 -4.38 -12.67 -11.91
CA ARG A 123 -5.82 -12.43 -11.79
C ARG A 123 -6.26 -11.09 -12.37
N CYS A 124 -5.45 -10.03 -12.23
CA CYS A 124 -5.77 -8.69 -12.71
C CYS A 124 -5.34 -8.46 -14.16
N ARG A 125 -5.21 -9.50 -14.99
CA ARG A 125 -4.98 -9.31 -16.43
C ARG A 125 -6.23 -8.70 -17.07
N PRO A 126 -6.09 -7.69 -17.96
CA PRO A 126 -7.20 -7.15 -18.73
C PRO A 126 -7.79 -8.19 -19.69
#